data_AF-A0A9X0UDM2-F1
#
_entry.id   AF-A0A9X0UDM2-F1
#
_cell.length_a   1.000
_cell.length_b   1.000
_cell.length_c   1.000
_cell.angle_alpha   90.00
_cell.angle_beta   90.00
_cell.angle_gamma   90.00
#
_symmetry.space_group_name_H-M   'P 1'
#
loop_
_entity.id
_entity.type
_entity.pdbx_description
1 polymer ?
#
loop_
_entity_poly.entity_id
_entity_poly.type
_entity_poly.pdbx_seq_one_letter_code
_entity_poly.pdbx_strand_id
1 'polypeptide(L)' 'MHWLVKVTWGGLANEGFGRLIGLLGNGPAIPQAAVVVPAELRRFSPTDPEIEKRQMMIDGARRDENYQNANQEYLDAVTG' A
#
# COMPACT_ATOMS: atom_id res chain seq x y z
N MET A 1 10.10 -24.39 -20.70
CA MET A 1 9.82 -23.01 -21.20
C MET A 1 8.82 -22.21 -20.34
N HIS A 2 7.92 -22.85 -19.58
CA HIS A 2 6.97 -22.15 -18.68
C HIS A 2 7.60 -21.39 -17.50
N TRP A 3 8.72 -21.89 -16.97
CA TRP A 3 9.37 -21.28 -15.80
C TRP A 3 10.09 -19.97 -16.09
N LEU A 4 10.66 -19.83 -17.30
CA LEU A 4 11.38 -18.61 -17.68
C LEU A 4 10.44 -17.42 -17.76
N VAL A 5 9.24 -17.60 -18.33
CA VAL A 5 8.25 -16.54 -18.52
C VAL A 5 7.74 -15.98 -17.18
N LYS A 6 7.38 -16.84 -16.21
CA LYS A 6 6.89 -16.38 -14.89
C LYS A 6 7.91 -15.53 -14.13
N VAL A 7 9.20 -15.86 -14.23
CA VAL A 7 10.27 -15.13 -13.54
C VAL A 7 10.49 -13.73 -14.15
N THR A 8 10.45 -13.61 -15.48
CA THR A 8 10.69 -12.32 -16.15
C THR A 8 9.55 -11.33 -15.95
N TRP A 9 8.29 -11.77 -16.04
CA TRP A 9 7.13 -10.90 -15.81
C TRP A 9 7.00 -10.46 -14.35
N GLY A 10 7.34 -11.33 -13.40
CA GLY A 10 7.33 -10.99 -11.97
C GLY A 10 8.37 -9.93 -11.61
N GLY A 11 9.57 -9.99 -12.19
CA GLY A 11 10.62 -8.98 -11.99
C GLY A 11 10.21 -7.60 -12.53
N LEU A 12 9.72 -7.54 -13.77
CA LEU A 12 9.26 -6.29 -14.40
C LEU A 12 8.08 -5.66 -13.66
N ALA A 13 7.14 -6.48 -13.17
CA ALA A 13 6.05 -6.01 -12.34
C ALA A 13 6.56 -5.38 -11.03
N ASN A 14 7.51 -6.03 -10.36
CA ASN A 14 8.09 -5.51 -9.11
C ASN A 14 8.83 -4.18 -9.32
N GLU A 15 9.57 -4.04 -10.43
CA GLU A 15 10.22 -2.77 -10.80
C GLU A 15 9.19 -1.65 -11.03
N GLY A 16 8.07 -1.95 -11.70
CA GLY A 16 6.97 -1.01 -11.88
C GLY A 16 6.34 -0.59 -10.56
N PHE A 17 6.00 -1.56 -9.70
CA PHE A 17 5.41 -1.27 -8.39
C PHE A 17 6.37 -0.54 -7.44
N GLY A 18 7.67 -0.84 -7.49
CA GLY A 18 8.68 -0.15 -6.71
C GLY A 18 8.86 1.33 -7.08
N ARG A 19 8.59 1.68 -8.35
CA ARG A 19 8.65 3.06 -8.85
C ARG A 19 7.36 3.85 -8.66
N LEU A 20 6.25 3.20 -8.28
CA LEU A 20 4.95 3.85 -8.05
C LEU A 20 5.06 5.02 -7.07
N ILE A 21 5.92 4.88 -6.07
CA ILE A 21 6.18 5.91 -5.06
C ILE A 21 6.71 7.23 -5.65
N GLY A 22 7.52 7.17 -6.71
CA GLY A 22 8.02 8.35 -7.40
C GLY A 22 6.95 9.06 -8.25
N LEU A 23 5.85 8.37 -8.58
CA LEU A 23 4.76 8.91 -9.38
C LEU A 23 3.59 9.41 -8.51
N LEU A 24 3.21 8.63 -7.50
CA LEU A 24 1.98 8.83 -6.73
C LEU A 24 2.22 9.02 -5.22
N GLY A 25 3.44 8.83 -4.73
CA GLY A 25 3.73 8.77 -3.29
C GLY A 25 3.21 7.50 -2.60
N ASN A 26 2.63 6.57 -3.35
CA ASN A 26 2.15 5.29 -2.83
C ASN A 26 3.31 4.29 -2.73
N GLY A 27 3.54 3.77 -1.53
CA GLY A 27 4.50 2.70 -1.30
C GLY A 27 4.05 1.38 -1.94
N PRO A 28 4.98 0.47 -2.26
CA PRO A 28 4.63 -0.85 -2.77
C PRO A 28 3.87 -1.66 -1.71
N ALA A 29 2.75 -2.27 -2.13
CA ALA A 29 1.88 -3.08 -1.27
C ALA A 29 2.38 -4.52 -1.08
N ILE A 30 3.43 -4.94 -1.80
CA ILE A 30 4.04 -6.27 -1.68
C ILE A 30 5.52 -6.15 -1.28
N PRO A 31 6.01 -6.97 -0.33
CA PRO A 31 7.40 -6.88 0.15
C PRO A 31 8.45 -7.01 -0.96
N GLN A 32 8.16 -7.80 -2.00
CA GLN A 32 9.08 -8.03 -3.12
C GLN A 32 9.31 -6.78 -3.97
N ALA A 33 8.37 -5.82 -3.97
CA ALA A 33 8.52 -4.55 -4.65
C ALA A 33 9.15 -3.47 -3.74
N ALA A 34 9.13 -3.66 -2.42
CA ALA A 34 9.79 -2.75 -1.47
C ALA A 34 11.32 -2.74 -1.63
N VAL A 35 11.92 -3.87 -2.04
CA VAL A 35 13.39 -3.99 -2.18
C VAL A 35 13.96 -3.14 -3.31
N VAL A 36 13.15 -2.81 -4.31
CA VAL A 36 13.55 -1.99 -5.47
C VAL A 36 13.20 -0.51 -5.32
N VAL A 37 12.66 -0.08 -4.17
CA VAL A 37 12.42 1.33 -3.87
C VAL A 37 13.77 2.06 -3.71
N PRO A 38 14.03 3.14 -4.46
CA PRO A 38 15.23 3.95 -4.31
C PRO A 38 15.39 4.49 -2.88
N ALA A 39 16.62 4.52 -2.38
CA ALA A 39 16.91 4.82 -0.98
C ALA A 39 16.40 6.22 -0.56
N GLU A 40 16.53 7.19 -1.46
CA GLU A 40 16.06 8.57 -1.28
C GLU A 40 14.53 8.68 -1.20
N LEU A 41 13.80 7.70 -1.72
CA LEU A 41 12.33 7.64 -1.69
C LEU A 41 11.78 6.84 -0.51
N ARG A 42 12.58 6.02 0.16
CA ARG A 42 12.14 5.18 1.29
C ARG A 42 11.47 5.95 2.41
N ARG A 43 11.97 7.16 2.71
CA ARG A 43 11.38 8.04 3.74
C ARG A 43 9.94 8.47 3.44
N PHE A 44 9.51 8.38 2.18
CA PHE A 44 8.15 8.69 1.74
C PHE A 44 7.29 7.44 1.61
N SER A 45 7.88 6.25 1.77
CA SER A 45 7.14 5.00 1.61
C SER A 45 6.35 4.72 2.87
N PRO A 46 5.01 4.66 2.81
CA PRO A 46 4.20 4.28 3.97
C PRO A 46 4.48 2.85 4.43
N THR A 47 5.02 1.99 3.56
CA THR A 47 5.36 0.59 3.86
C THR A 47 6.85 0.38 4.21
N ASP A 48 7.64 1.45 4.36
CA ASP A 48 8.99 1.32 4.93
C ASP A 48 8.89 0.97 6.43
N PRO A 49 9.67 0.01 6.96
CA PRO A 49 9.54 -0.43 8.35
C PRO A 49 9.74 0.68 9.40
N GLU A 50 10.53 1.72 9.11
CA GLU A 50 10.71 2.84 10.04
C GLU A 50 9.55 3.84 10.01
N ILE A 51 8.81 3.86 8.91
CA ILE A 51 7.62 4.67 8.73
C ILE A 51 6.39 3.94 9.28
N GLU A 52 6.26 2.63 9.03
CA GLU A 52 5.18 1.77 9.50
C GLU A 52 5.02 1.83 11.04
N LYS A 53 6.12 1.85 11.79
CA LYS A 53 6.12 1.99 13.27
C LYS A 53 5.45 3.26 13.79
N ARG A 54 5.27 4.27 12.94
CA ARG A 54 4.69 5.57 13.29
C ARG A 54 3.21 5.66 12.91
N GLN A 55 2.66 4.61 12.31
CA GLN A 55 1.31 4.58 11.76
C GLN A 55 0.42 3.64 12.57
N MET A 56 -0.88 3.86 12.43
CA MET A 56 -1.88 2.87 12.83
C MET A 56 -2.34 2.15 11.56
N MET A 57 -2.25 0.82 11.56
CA MET A 57 -2.80 0.02 10.47
C MET A 57 -4.31 -0.04 10.60
N ILE A 58 -5.01 0.19 9.48
CA ILE A 58 -6.47 0.05 9.43
C ILE A 58 -6.80 -1.44 9.60
N ASP A 59 -7.61 -1.75 10.62
CA ASP A 59 -8.21 -3.07 10.78
C ASP A 59 -9.38 -3.22 9.80
N GLY A 60 -9.16 -4.01 8.75
CA GLY A 60 -10.16 -4.26 7.72
C GLY A 60 -11.39 -5.02 8.23
N ALA A 61 -11.21 -5.98 9.14
CA ALA A 61 -12.32 -6.77 9.66
C ALA A 61 -13.24 -5.91 10.52
N ARG A 62 -12.66 -5.13 11.44
CA ARG A 62 -13.42 -4.15 12.23
C ARG A 62 -14.09 -3.11 11.34
N ARG A 63 -13.42 -2.63 10.30
CA ARG A 63 -14.01 -1.69 9.35
C ARG A 63 -15.25 -2.31 8.71
N ASP A 64 -15.14 -3.51 8.18
CA ASP A 64 -16.24 -4.15 7.44
C ASP A 64 -17.45 -4.44 8.34
N GLU A 65 -17.22 -4.85 9.59
CA GLU A 65 -18.28 -5.06 10.59
C GLU A 65 -19.04 -3.78 10.94
N ASN A 66 -18.36 -2.63 10.96
CA ASN A 66 -18.90 -1.37 11.48
C ASN A 66 -19.21 -0.32 10.40
N TYR A 67 -18.77 -0.50 9.15
CA TYR A 67 -18.71 0.55 8.14
C TYR A 67 -20.07 1.22 7.90
N GLN A 68 -21.13 0.45 7.74
CA GLN A 68 -22.45 0.99 7.39
C GLN A 68 -22.98 1.92 8.50
N ASN A 69 -22.89 1.50 9.76
CA ASN A 69 -23.35 2.29 10.89
C ASN A 69 -22.48 3.54 11.08
N ALA A 70 -21.16 3.38 11.10
CA ALA A 70 -20.22 4.50 11.27
C ALA A 70 -20.33 5.52 10.13
N ASN A 71 -20.58 5.07 8.90
CA ASN A 71 -20.79 5.95 7.76
C ASN A 71 -22.11 6.71 7.85
N GLN A 72 -23.20 6.06 8.32
CA GLN A 72 -24.47 6.76 8.52
C GLN A 72 -24.36 7.81 9.63
N GLU A 73 -23.74 7.48 10.77
CA GLU A 73 -23.47 8.43 11.85
C GLU A 73 -22.64 9.64 11.36
N TYR A 74 -21.64 9.38 10.51
CA TYR A 74 -20.88 10.45 9.88
C TYR A 74 -21.75 11.33 8.97
N LEU A 75 -22.59 10.74 8.12
CA LEU A 75 -23.48 11.48 7.22
C LEU A 75 -24.45 12.36 8.02
N ASP A 76 -25.15 11.80 8.99
CA ASP A 76 -26.09 12.53 9.84
C ASP A 76 -25.40 13.71 10.55
N ALA A 77 -24.16 13.51 11.02
CA ALA A 77 -23.38 14.56 11.69
C ALA A 77 -22.98 15.72 10.76
N VAL A 78 -22.74 15.46 9.46
CA VAL A 78 -22.27 16.49 8.52
C VAL A 78 -23.38 17.08 7.66
N THR A 79 -24.53 16.42 7.52
CA THR A 79 -25.66 16.90 6.71
C THR A 79 -26.82 17.47 7.53
N GLY A 80 -26.95 17.08 8.81
CA GLY A 80 -28.19 17.29 9.56
C GLY A 80 -29.34 16.47 8.98
#